data_AF-A0AA39T267-F1
#
_entry.id   AF-A0AA39T267-F1
#
_cell.length_a   1.000
_cell.length_b   1.000
_cell.length_c   1.000
_cell.angle_alpha   90.00
_cell.angle_beta   90.00
_cell.angle_gamma   90.00
#
_symmetry.space_group_name_H-M   'P 1'
#
loop_
_entity.id
_entity.type
_entity.pdbx_description
1 polymer ?
#
loop_
_entity_poly.entity_id
_entity_poly.type
_entity_poly.pdbx_seq_one_letter_code
_entity_poly.pdbx_strand_id
1 'polypeptide(L)'
;MSTYSQLQDGNYSTVKRNVRTTPSQTGNLEQGDGTPTAVGAYIQSEPRNYAPRTVGAEAPPRFALSTKVGRARGPSFASIAEEDVFGAGSVNTERALVVSAPETPQRALVPLNPGPVPPMIQALRSDMLNFLTNNPSGLPDIQLALDPRYFPFIESSSQSSPPQHGVIKIKNIPFATKRAEVIAFLGRNSKILNDTQEPVHIIMERVTSKTQDAYVEFISLNDAMKAVEKIEHIQQRGRLPRLGDRPVDVELSSQSALMEDLFPHATGVFWEGCKPRFRPQKEDEPWNHFKGFVSEEEMTMLVKHVEIPLRSPFSRDCPQRPYECMISTIKKLPWWRADCITIRQRHAVYSATLQLLKLLRASIGRLTTNETCINTKLLKRLYTAAMLCPGFSVLQKDNLSFEMNEPDGAQRDFNQPRFPDHWTHLLALGPKPGVPLDVLEFYIAIIREETCRHFQRKPLRERAEIDGIHLYTNGYFGYLWQEIGFPRPGEEYDNMTLRTASSNELSAIERVLTRAFYRG
;
A
#
# COMPACT_ATOMS: atom_id res chain seq x y z
N MET A 1 -72.20 -16.32 1.55
CA MET A 1 -72.02 -15.49 2.75
C MET A 1 -70.80 -14.62 2.45
N SER A 2 -70.92 -13.41 1.87
CA SER A 2 -71.72 -12.22 2.28
C SER A 2 -71.14 -11.59 3.55
N THR A 3 -70.80 -10.29 3.64
CA THR A 3 -71.13 -9.06 2.86
C THR A 3 -69.87 -8.18 2.60
N TYR A 4 -69.76 -7.34 1.55
CA TYR A 4 -70.20 -5.92 1.41
C TYR A 4 -69.97 -5.02 2.64
N SER A 5 -69.54 -3.73 2.59
CA SER A 5 -69.39 -2.67 1.54
C SER A 5 -68.10 -1.85 1.85
N GLN A 6 -67.32 -1.18 0.98
CA GLN A 6 -67.47 -0.33 -0.23
C GLN A 6 -67.89 1.15 0.01
N LEU A 7 -66.97 2.06 -0.38
CA LEU A 7 -66.99 3.52 -0.69
C LEU A 7 -65.56 3.84 -1.25
N GLN A 8 -65.20 4.75 -2.17
CA GLN A 8 -65.81 5.89 -2.91
C GLN A 8 -65.92 7.24 -2.16
N ASP A 9 -65.55 8.41 -2.73
CA ASP A 9 -64.90 8.68 -4.05
C ASP A 9 -64.17 10.05 -4.15
N GLY A 10 -63.31 10.20 -5.18
CA GLY A 10 -62.93 11.49 -5.82
C GLY A 10 -61.76 12.32 -5.25
N ASN A 11 -61.17 13.28 -6.00
CA ASN A 11 -61.13 13.52 -7.46
C ASN A 11 -60.01 14.57 -7.82
N TYR A 12 -59.67 14.71 -9.12
CA TYR A 12 -58.78 15.73 -9.74
C TYR A 12 -57.26 15.68 -9.44
N SER A 13 -56.34 16.06 -10.34
CA SER A 13 -56.45 16.42 -11.78
C SER A 13 -55.12 16.24 -12.55
N THR A 14 -55.21 16.17 -13.88
CA THR A 14 -54.10 15.87 -14.82
C THR A 14 -53.40 17.13 -15.36
N VAL A 15 -52.07 17.10 -15.50
CA VAL A 15 -51.33 17.95 -16.45
C VAL A 15 -50.34 17.10 -17.26
N LYS A 16 -50.30 17.27 -18.59
CA LYS A 16 -49.34 16.64 -19.52
C LYS A 16 -48.66 17.70 -20.38
N ARG A 17 -47.36 17.53 -20.65
CA ARG A 17 -46.57 17.95 -21.85
C ARG A 17 -45.08 17.65 -21.55
N ASN A 18 -44.15 17.43 -22.48
CA ASN A 18 -44.08 16.96 -23.88
C ASN A 18 -42.68 17.37 -24.38
N VAL A 19 -41.75 16.43 -24.55
CA VAL A 19 -40.54 16.55 -25.41
C VAL A 19 -40.33 15.14 -25.98
N ARG A 20 -40.76 14.80 -27.21
CA ARG A 20 -40.37 15.26 -28.56
C ARG A 20 -39.00 14.70 -29.00
N THR A 21 -38.99 13.94 -30.10
CA THR A 21 -37.91 13.03 -30.53
C THR A 21 -37.69 13.10 -32.05
N THR A 22 -36.51 12.62 -32.50
CA THR A 22 -36.07 12.41 -33.92
C THR A 22 -35.84 13.68 -34.76
N PRO A 23 -35.15 13.62 -35.93
CA PRO A 23 -34.47 12.47 -36.56
C PRO A 23 -32.96 12.70 -36.91
N SER A 24 -32.34 11.67 -37.48
CA SER A 24 -30.99 11.63 -38.05
C SER A 24 -30.93 12.07 -39.52
N GLN A 25 -29.73 12.43 -40.02
CA GLN A 25 -29.40 12.50 -41.45
C GLN A 25 -28.01 11.90 -41.75
N THR A 26 -27.79 11.49 -43.01
CA THR A 26 -26.62 10.78 -43.53
C THR A 26 -26.00 11.55 -44.71
N GLY A 27 -24.68 11.42 -44.94
CA GLY A 27 -23.98 12.04 -46.07
C GLY A 27 -22.65 11.36 -46.43
N ASN A 28 -22.23 11.46 -47.69
CA ASN A 28 -21.20 10.65 -48.37
C ASN A 28 -20.46 11.52 -49.44
N LEU A 29 -19.32 11.12 -50.03
CA LEU A 29 -18.52 9.90 -49.85
C LEU A 29 -17.26 10.21 -48.99
N GLU A 30 -15.97 10.15 -49.37
CA GLU A 30 -15.20 9.79 -50.60
C GLU A 30 -14.03 8.84 -50.24
N GLN A 31 -13.15 8.50 -51.19
CA GLN A 31 -12.06 7.51 -51.02
C GLN A 31 -10.67 8.14 -50.88
N GLY A 32 -9.79 7.51 -50.09
CA GLY A 32 -8.35 7.80 -49.99
C GLY A 32 -7.62 6.59 -49.43
N ASP A 33 -6.45 6.25 -49.99
CA ASP A 33 -5.82 4.93 -49.82
C ASP A 33 -4.54 4.93 -48.95
N GLY A 34 -4.28 3.80 -48.30
CA GLY A 34 -2.96 3.32 -47.86
C GLY A 34 -2.10 4.14 -46.88
N THR A 35 -2.29 3.96 -45.56
CA THR A 35 -1.21 3.53 -44.62
C THR A 35 -1.73 3.28 -43.19
N PRO A 36 -1.19 2.29 -42.44
CA PRO A 36 -1.61 2.01 -41.07
C PRO A 36 -0.80 2.82 -40.04
N THR A 37 -1.40 3.89 -39.50
CA THR A 37 -0.81 4.68 -38.39
C THR A 37 -1.11 4.02 -37.04
N ALA A 38 -0.08 3.86 -36.20
CA ALA A 38 -0.20 3.19 -34.90
C ALA A 38 -1.07 3.97 -33.89
N VAL A 39 -1.96 3.26 -33.18
CA VAL A 39 -2.84 3.85 -32.16
C VAL A 39 -2.09 3.98 -30.83
N GLY A 40 -1.57 5.17 -30.55
CA GLY A 40 -0.87 5.52 -29.31
C GLY A 40 -1.69 6.44 -28.38
N ALA A 41 -2.81 5.95 -27.85
CA ALA A 41 -3.67 6.70 -26.93
C ALA A 41 -3.54 6.18 -25.49
N TYR A 42 -2.73 6.85 -24.66
CA TYR A 42 -2.45 6.44 -23.29
C TYR A 42 -3.66 6.65 -22.35
N ILE A 43 -4.04 5.61 -21.61
CA ILE A 43 -5.05 5.68 -20.53
C ILE A 43 -4.32 5.51 -19.19
N GLN A 44 -4.39 6.52 -18.33
CA GLN A 44 -3.56 6.66 -17.13
C GLN A 44 -4.01 5.77 -15.95
N SER A 45 -3.81 4.46 -16.09
CA SER A 45 -4.02 3.46 -15.02
C SER A 45 -2.72 2.78 -14.55
N GLU A 46 -1.58 3.14 -15.14
CA GLU A 46 -0.32 2.42 -14.97
C GLU A 46 0.39 2.72 -13.63
N PRO A 47 0.66 1.71 -12.78
CA PRO A 47 1.78 1.79 -11.84
C PRO A 47 3.11 1.80 -12.61
N ARG A 48 4.19 2.19 -11.94
CA ARG A 48 5.56 2.39 -12.48
C ARG A 48 6.27 1.11 -12.97
N ASN A 49 5.52 0.05 -13.27
CA ASN A 49 5.96 -1.31 -13.58
C ASN A 49 6.02 -1.63 -15.08
N TYR A 50 5.52 -0.75 -15.97
CA TYR A 50 5.51 -0.95 -17.43
C TYR A 50 6.33 0.06 -18.24
N ALA A 51 6.86 1.11 -17.60
CA ALA A 51 7.80 2.02 -18.26
C ALA A 51 9.15 1.32 -18.52
N PRO A 52 9.68 1.30 -19.75
CA PRO A 52 10.99 0.72 -20.03
C PRO A 52 12.09 1.43 -19.22
N ARG A 53 12.73 0.72 -18.28
CA ARG A 53 13.91 1.26 -17.58
C ARG A 53 15.09 1.26 -18.54
N THR A 54 15.84 2.36 -18.56
CA THR A 54 17.14 2.42 -19.24
C THR A 54 18.09 1.38 -18.64
N VAL A 55 18.73 0.59 -19.49
CA VAL A 55 19.78 -0.37 -19.11
C VAL A 55 20.87 0.34 -18.28
N GLY A 56 21.20 -0.21 -17.11
CA GLY A 56 22.20 0.38 -16.20
C GLY A 56 22.06 0.03 -14.71
N ALA A 57 20.97 -0.60 -14.27
CA ALA A 57 20.87 -1.11 -12.90
C ALA A 57 21.60 -2.47 -12.78
N GLU A 58 22.87 -2.44 -12.38
CA GLU A 58 23.64 -3.65 -12.09
C GLU A 58 23.07 -4.38 -10.87
N ALA A 59 22.99 -5.72 -10.94
CA ALA A 59 22.42 -6.52 -9.86
C ALA A 59 23.28 -6.46 -8.59
N PRO A 60 22.69 -6.46 -7.38
CA PRO A 60 23.45 -6.43 -6.13
C PRO A 60 24.45 -7.60 -6.07
N PRO A 61 25.66 -7.39 -5.50
CA PRO A 61 26.80 -8.28 -5.68
C PRO A 61 26.52 -9.70 -5.20
N ARG A 62 26.94 -10.68 -6.01
CA ARG A 62 26.77 -12.11 -5.70
C ARG A 62 27.49 -12.47 -4.40
N PHE A 63 26.90 -13.40 -3.63
CA PHE A 63 27.52 -13.97 -2.43
C PHE A 63 28.70 -14.87 -2.82
N ALA A 64 29.89 -14.30 -2.98
CA ALA A 64 31.09 -14.98 -3.44
C ALA A 64 32.24 -14.85 -2.42
N LEU A 65 32.47 -15.89 -1.63
CA LEU A 65 33.60 -15.97 -0.69
C LEU A 65 34.85 -16.47 -1.43
N SER A 66 35.61 -15.53 -2.01
CA SER A 66 36.91 -15.82 -2.63
C SER A 66 38.00 -14.98 -1.98
N THR A 67 38.74 -15.59 -1.05
CA THR A 67 39.90 -14.97 -0.41
C THR A 67 41.07 -14.90 -1.38
N LYS A 68 41.55 -13.69 -1.69
CA LYS A 68 42.95 -13.46 -2.07
C LYS A 68 43.66 -12.73 -0.92
N VAL A 69 44.80 -13.28 -0.51
CA VAL A 69 45.55 -12.84 0.68
C VAL A 69 46.80 -12.07 0.23
N GLY A 70 47.11 -10.98 0.94
CA GLY A 70 48.30 -10.16 0.72
C GLY A 70 48.00 -8.86 -0.03
N ARG A 71 48.63 -7.72 0.30
CA ARG A 71 49.69 -7.50 1.29
C ARG A 71 49.62 -6.05 1.80
N ALA A 72 49.77 -5.83 3.11
CA ALA A 72 49.54 -4.52 3.71
C ALA A 72 50.75 -3.59 3.63
N ARG A 73 50.52 -2.31 3.30
CA ARG A 73 51.26 -1.14 3.81
C ARG A 73 50.51 0.15 3.50
N GLY A 74 50.67 1.13 4.39
CA GLY A 74 50.37 2.55 4.24
C GLY A 74 51.20 3.32 5.27
N PRO A 75 50.97 4.62 5.52
CA PRO A 75 50.02 5.53 4.87
C PRO A 75 50.75 6.78 4.29
N SER A 76 50.02 7.90 4.14
CA SER A 76 50.48 9.31 4.26
C SER A 76 50.55 10.20 3.00
N PHE A 77 49.61 11.15 2.95
CA PHE A 77 49.71 12.51 2.36
C PHE A 77 49.98 12.66 0.85
N ALA A 78 50.07 13.92 0.40
CA ALA A 78 49.60 14.37 -0.91
C ALA A 78 50.40 15.56 -1.49
N SER A 79 49.97 15.98 -2.69
CA SER A 79 50.18 17.27 -3.36
C SER A 79 51.47 17.53 -4.16
N ILE A 80 51.36 18.56 -5.01
CA ILE A 80 52.34 19.18 -5.92
C ILE A 80 52.49 18.48 -7.29
N ALA A 81 52.80 19.29 -8.31
CA ALA A 81 52.69 19.02 -9.74
C ALA A 81 54.03 19.28 -10.46
N GLU A 82 53.98 19.43 -11.79
CA GLU A 82 55.13 19.71 -12.68
C GLU A 82 56.11 18.51 -12.80
N GLU A 83 56.85 18.30 -13.90
CA GLU A 83 57.08 19.14 -15.10
C GLU A 83 57.19 18.28 -16.37
N ASP A 84 57.26 18.90 -17.56
CA ASP A 84 57.24 18.25 -18.88
C ASP A 84 58.62 18.39 -19.59
N VAL A 85 59.17 17.30 -20.15
CA VAL A 85 60.48 17.31 -20.86
C VAL A 85 60.46 16.38 -22.09
N PHE A 86 60.75 16.97 -23.25
CA PHE A 86 60.74 16.30 -24.56
C PHE A 86 61.94 15.38 -24.82
N GLY A 87 61.71 14.30 -25.58
CA GLY A 87 62.75 13.48 -26.24
C GLY A 87 62.14 12.61 -27.36
N ALA A 88 62.60 12.76 -28.60
CA ALA A 88 61.94 12.20 -29.80
C ALA A 88 62.66 10.98 -30.41
N GLY A 89 61.97 10.13 -31.19
CA GLY A 89 62.65 9.10 -31.99
C GLY A 89 61.83 8.01 -32.71
N SER A 90 61.10 8.34 -33.78
CA SER A 90 60.61 7.40 -34.82
C SER A 90 59.54 6.33 -34.40
N VAL A 91 58.79 5.66 -35.29
CA VAL A 91 59.06 5.26 -36.69
C VAL A 91 58.82 3.77 -36.93
N ASN A 92 57.68 3.21 -36.49
CA ASN A 92 57.09 2.05 -37.17
C ASN A 92 55.56 2.04 -37.09
N THR A 93 54.90 1.79 -38.22
CA THR A 93 53.43 1.75 -38.34
C THR A 93 52.96 0.43 -38.94
N GLU A 94 52.27 -0.39 -38.14
CA GLU A 94 51.38 -1.42 -38.66
C GLU A 94 49.98 -1.23 -38.09
N ARG A 95 48.96 -1.25 -38.97
CA ARG A 95 47.55 -1.14 -38.59
C ARG A 95 46.97 -2.53 -38.37
N ALA A 96 46.85 -2.96 -37.12
CA ALA A 96 45.95 -4.05 -36.74
C ALA A 96 44.56 -3.49 -36.39
N LEU A 97 43.50 -4.18 -36.80
CA LEU A 97 42.11 -3.71 -36.67
C LEU A 97 41.56 -3.91 -35.25
N VAL A 98 40.83 -2.91 -34.75
CA VAL A 98 40.01 -3.06 -33.54
C VAL A 98 38.82 -3.96 -33.87
N VAL A 99 38.85 -5.20 -33.37
CA VAL A 99 37.69 -6.10 -33.35
C VAL A 99 37.25 -6.27 -31.91
N SER A 100 36.27 -5.49 -31.50
CA SER A 100 35.63 -5.60 -30.18
C SER A 100 34.81 -6.88 -30.10
N ALA A 101 35.42 -7.96 -29.60
CA ALA A 101 34.68 -9.17 -29.26
C ALA A 101 33.71 -8.88 -28.09
N PRO A 102 32.42 -9.24 -28.18
CA PRO A 102 31.48 -9.00 -27.10
C PRO A 102 31.80 -9.93 -25.92
N GLU A 103 32.06 -9.35 -24.75
CA GLU A 103 32.22 -10.12 -23.52
C GLU A 103 30.93 -10.88 -23.21
N THR A 104 30.98 -12.21 -23.29
CA THR A 104 29.85 -13.06 -22.90
C THR A 104 29.84 -13.19 -21.38
N PRO A 105 28.81 -12.68 -20.67
CA PRO A 105 28.79 -12.72 -19.22
C PRO A 105 28.59 -14.15 -18.75
N GLN A 106 29.69 -14.81 -18.36
CA GLN A 106 29.67 -16.17 -17.86
C GLN A 106 28.76 -16.26 -16.61
N ARG A 107 27.56 -16.81 -16.78
CA ARG A 107 26.66 -17.20 -15.68
C ARG A 107 27.27 -18.41 -14.95
N ALA A 108 28.34 -18.15 -14.19
CA ALA A 108 28.94 -19.12 -13.29
C ALA A 108 27.86 -19.63 -12.31
N LEU A 109 27.54 -20.92 -12.42
CA LEU A 109 26.68 -21.64 -11.50
C LEU A 109 27.48 -21.89 -10.22
N VAL A 110 27.06 -21.31 -9.10
CA VAL A 110 27.64 -21.62 -7.79
C VAL A 110 27.15 -23.01 -7.37
N PRO A 111 28.01 -23.92 -6.86
CA PRO A 111 27.57 -25.21 -6.36
C PRO A 111 26.60 -25.05 -5.18
N LEU A 112 25.54 -25.86 -5.15
CA LEU A 112 24.53 -25.96 -4.07
C LEU A 112 25.07 -26.53 -2.73
N ASN A 113 26.37 -26.44 -2.51
CA ASN A 113 27.04 -26.97 -1.32
C ASN A 113 28.28 -26.13 -0.96
N PRO A 114 28.10 -24.91 -0.41
CA PRO A 114 29.21 -24.20 0.21
C PRO A 114 29.68 -24.98 1.44
N GLY A 115 31.00 -25.15 1.58
CA GLY A 115 31.59 -25.76 2.79
C GLY A 115 31.27 -24.98 4.07
N PRO A 116 31.60 -25.52 5.25
CA PRO A 116 31.24 -24.93 6.54
C PRO A 116 31.64 -23.45 6.62
N VAL A 117 30.65 -22.61 6.91
CA VAL A 117 30.76 -21.15 6.86
C VAL A 117 31.88 -20.68 7.80
N PRO A 118 32.87 -19.89 7.34
CA PRO A 118 33.98 -19.44 8.19
C PRO A 118 33.50 -18.72 9.46
N PRO A 119 34.10 -18.95 10.65
CA PRO A 119 33.61 -18.41 11.92
C PRO A 119 33.44 -16.88 11.95
N MET A 120 34.35 -16.14 11.28
CA MET A 120 34.25 -14.68 11.12
C MET A 120 32.94 -14.23 10.44
N ILE A 121 32.37 -15.07 9.58
CA ILE A 121 31.12 -14.79 8.85
C ILE A 121 29.90 -15.26 9.65
N GLN A 122 30.02 -16.36 10.41
CA GLN A 122 28.99 -16.76 11.37
C GLN A 122 28.76 -15.65 12.41
N ALA A 123 29.84 -15.03 12.90
CA ALA A 123 29.79 -13.90 13.85
C ALA A 123 29.19 -12.59 13.27
N LEU A 124 28.90 -12.53 11.97
CA LEU A 124 28.25 -11.39 11.29
C LEU A 124 26.81 -11.69 10.87
N ARG A 125 26.30 -12.89 11.18
CA ARG A 125 24.93 -13.35 10.89
C ARG A 125 24.09 -13.35 12.15
N SER A 126 22.76 -13.34 11.99
CA SER A 126 21.84 -13.62 13.07
C SER A 126 21.93 -15.09 13.53
N ASP A 127 21.66 -15.33 14.81
CA ASP A 127 21.59 -16.68 15.37
C ASP A 127 20.57 -17.56 14.63
N MET A 128 19.51 -16.95 14.09
CA MET A 128 18.50 -17.63 13.28
C MET A 128 19.05 -18.13 11.94
N LEU A 129 19.84 -17.32 11.21
CA LEU A 129 20.47 -17.76 9.97
C LEU A 129 21.58 -18.79 10.23
N ASN A 130 22.36 -18.59 11.30
CA ASN A 130 23.36 -19.57 11.74
C ASN A 130 22.70 -20.92 12.06
N PHE A 131 21.61 -20.93 12.84
CA PHE A 131 20.85 -22.13 13.18
C PHE A 131 20.27 -22.84 11.93
N LEU A 132 19.61 -22.10 11.02
CA LEU A 132 19.04 -22.67 9.79
C LEU A 132 20.10 -23.29 8.86
N THR A 133 21.33 -22.76 8.88
CA THR A 133 22.44 -23.22 8.04
C THR A 133 23.44 -24.14 8.77
N ASN A 134 23.16 -24.51 10.03
CA ASN A 134 24.01 -25.37 10.86
C ASN A 134 23.87 -26.86 10.52
N ASN A 135 24.25 -27.22 9.30
CA ASN A 135 24.33 -28.61 8.84
C ASN A 135 25.41 -28.75 7.75
N PRO A 136 25.89 -29.98 7.43
CA PRO A 136 27.00 -30.19 6.50
C PRO A 136 26.78 -29.71 5.06
N SER A 137 25.56 -29.29 4.72
CA SER A 137 25.14 -28.81 3.39
C SER A 137 24.82 -27.32 3.34
N GLY A 138 24.86 -26.60 4.47
CA GLY A 138 24.52 -25.17 4.54
C GLY A 138 23.07 -24.81 4.21
N LEU A 139 22.17 -25.79 4.09
CA LEU A 139 20.76 -25.62 3.70
C LEU A 139 19.83 -26.38 4.66
N PRO A 140 18.77 -25.77 5.21
CA PRO A 140 17.84 -26.43 6.13
C PRO A 140 17.09 -27.60 5.49
N ASP A 141 16.49 -28.45 6.32
CA ASP A 141 15.42 -29.35 5.88
C ASP A 141 14.13 -28.58 5.57
N ILE A 142 13.28 -29.12 4.70
CA ILE A 142 12.03 -28.49 4.27
C ILE A 142 11.06 -28.25 5.44
N GLN A 143 10.98 -29.16 6.43
CA GLN A 143 10.13 -28.97 7.60
C GLN A 143 10.62 -27.82 8.49
N LEU A 144 11.95 -27.65 8.58
CA LEU A 144 12.56 -26.56 9.34
C LEU A 144 12.43 -25.21 8.61
N ALA A 145 12.47 -25.23 7.28
CA ALA A 145 12.35 -24.04 6.43
C ALA A 145 10.92 -23.50 6.30
N LEU A 146 9.92 -24.37 6.40
CA LEU A 146 8.49 -24.00 6.38
C LEU A 146 7.88 -23.83 7.78
N ASP A 147 8.63 -24.14 8.86
CA ASP A 147 8.21 -23.89 10.23
C ASP A 147 7.84 -22.39 10.43
N PRO A 148 6.62 -22.07 10.90
CA PRO A 148 6.16 -20.69 11.09
C PRO A 148 7.05 -19.83 12.00
N ARG A 149 7.97 -20.42 12.79
CA ARG A 149 8.99 -19.69 13.57
C ARG A 149 10.06 -19.08 12.67
N TYR A 150 10.51 -19.80 11.64
CA TYR A 150 11.65 -19.46 10.79
C TYR A 150 11.27 -18.96 9.40
N PHE A 151 10.07 -19.29 8.91
CA PHE A 151 9.56 -18.79 7.63
C PHE A 151 9.41 -17.26 7.65
N PRO A 152 10.00 -16.51 6.69
CA PRO A 152 10.20 -15.06 6.83
C PRO A 152 9.09 -14.21 6.19
N PHE A 153 8.14 -14.82 5.48
CA PHE A 153 7.04 -14.12 4.79
C PHE A 153 5.73 -14.25 5.57
N ILE A 154 4.89 -13.22 5.52
CA ILE A 154 3.54 -13.23 6.09
C ILE A 154 2.59 -12.44 5.17
N GLU A 155 1.30 -12.78 5.17
CA GLU A 155 0.28 -11.89 4.63
C GLU A 155 0.27 -10.59 5.44
N SER A 156 0.60 -9.47 4.78
CA SER A 156 0.71 -8.16 5.44
C SER A 156 -0.58 -7.77 6.16
N SER A 157 -1.72 -8.11 5.56
CA SER A 157 -3.06 -7.73 6.03
C SER A 157 -3.52 -8.50 7.29
N SER A 158 -2.98 -9.71 7.50
CA SER A 158 -3.23 -10.52 8.70
C SER A 158 -2.66 -9.92 10.00
N GLN A 159 -1.75 -8.95 9.90
CA GLN A 159 -1.17 -8.25 11.04
C GLN A 159 -2.15 -7.27 11.71
N SER A 160 -3.30 -7.00 11.09
CA SER A 160 -4.35 -6.15 11.66
C SER A 160 -5.36 -6.94 12.48
N SER A 161 -6.00 -6.29 13.45
CA SER A 161 -7.07 -6.88 14.26
C SER A 161 -8.14 -5.82 14.58
N PRO A 162 -9.41 -6.23 14.80
CA PRO A 162 -10.48 -5.30 15.14
C PRO A 162 -10.25 -4.67 16.53
N PRO A 163 -10.08 -3.34 16.63
CA PRO A 163 -9.84 -2.68 17.92
C PRO A 163 -11.05 -2.74 18.85
N GLN A 164 -10.78 -2.72 20.16
CA GLN A 164 -11.78 -2.80 21.23
C GLN A 164 -11.67 -1.58 22.17
N HIS A 165 -11.69 -0.39 21.57
CA HIS A 165 -11.59 0.89 22.30
C HIS A 165 -12.96 1.42 22.68
N GLY A 166 -13.05 2.11 23.81
CA GLY A 166 -14.27 2.84 24.20
C GLY A 166 -14.51 3.99 23.23
N VAL A 167 -15.78 4.34 22.96
CA VAL A 167 -16.11 5.38 21.97
C VAL A 167 -17.17 6.32 22.55
N ILE A 168 -17.02 7.62 22.31
CA ILE A 168 -18.10 8.61 22.44
C ILE A 168 -18.43 9.20 21.07
N LYS A 169 -19.66 9.68 20.88
CA LYS A 169 -20.04 10.52 19.74
C LYS A 169 -20.31 11.94 20.24
N ILE A 170 -19.70 12.92 19.58
CA ILE A 170 -19.89 14.35 19.79
C ILE A 170 -20.71 14.87 18.60
N LYS A 171 -21.99 15.15 18.88
CA LYS A 171 -22.99 15.58 17.91
C LYS A 171 -23.01 17.09 17.73
N ASN A 172 -23.50 17.54 16.58
CA ASN A 172 -23.78 18.96 16.30
C ASN A 172 -22.53 19.87 16.36
N ILE A 173 -21.36 19.36 15.96
CA ILE A 173 -20.11 20.14 15.98
C ILE A 173 -20.10 21.29 14.93
N PRO A 174 -19.34 22.37 15.12
CA PRO A 174 -19.04 23.32 14.05
C PRO A 174 -18.44 22.64 12.82
N PHE A 175 -18.81 23.03 11.60
CA PHE A 175 -18.22 22.46 10.38
C PHE A 175 -16.69 22.64 10.33
N ALA A 176 -16.21 23.75 10.90
CA ALA A 176 -14.79 24.13 10.97
C ALA A 176 -14.01 23.46 12.13
N THR A 177 -14.61 22.54 12.89
CA THR A 177 -13.99 21.95 14.09
C THR A 177 -12.68 21.25 13.77
N LYS A 178 -11.67 21.50 14.60
CA LYS A 178 -10.32 20.94 14.51
C LYS A 178 -10.12 19.85 15.54
N ARG A 179 -9.32 18.84 15.19
CA ARG A 179 -8.88 17.77 16.10
C ARG A 179 -8.39 18.27 17.47
N ALA A 180 -7.62 19.36 17.49
CA ALA A 180 -7.08 19.94 18.72
C ALA A 180 -8.17 20.52 19.64
N GLU A 181 -9.28 21.03 19.09
CA GLU A 181 -10.41 21.57 19.86
C GLU A 181 -11.19 20.43 20.54
N VAL A 182 -11.39 19.31 19.84
CA VAL A 182 -12.00 18.09 20.41
C VAL A 182 -11.17 17.53 21.57
N ILE A 183 -9.84 17.49 21.44
CA ILE A 183 -8.94 17.05 22.52
C ILE A 183 -8.96 18.03 23.70
N ALA A 184 -8.97 19.35 23.43
CA ALA A 184 -9.04 20.37 24.46
C ALA A 184 -10.38 20.33 25.24
N PHE A 185 -11.49 20.08 24.54
CA PHE A 185 -12.84 19.95 25.08
C PHE A 185 -12.97 18.81 26.10
N LEU A 186 -12.43 17.62 25.78
CA LEU A 186 -12.38 16.50 26.73
C LEU A 186 -11.36 16.75 27.87
N GLY A 187 -10.27 17.43 27.55
CA GLY A 187 -9.21 17.82 28.48
C GLY A 187 -8.15 16.74 28.69
N ARG A 188 -7.02 17.14 29.28
CA ARG A 188 -5.76 16.34 29.36
C ARG A 188 -5.89 14.98 30.05
N ASN A 189 -6.83 14.82 30.99
CA ASN A 189 -6.99 13.61 31.79
C ASN A 189 -8.00 12.61 31.19
N SER A 190 -8.42 12.80 29.95
CA SER A 190 -9.52 12.05 29.31
C SER A 190 -9.23 10.59 28.95
N LYS A 191 -7.98 10.11 29.01
CA LYS A 191 -7.61 8.71 28.66
C LYS A 191 -8.03 8.28 27.24
N ILE A 192 -8.04 9.23 26.30
CA ILE A 192 -8.09 8.97 24.86
C ILE A 192 -6.84 8.21 24.39
N LEU A 193 -6.90 7.57 23.21
CA LEU A 193 -5.73 6.90 22.60
C LEU A 193 -4.60 7.89 22.26
N ASN A 194 -3.39 7.37 22.04
CA ASN A 194 -2.23 8.18 21.67
C ASN A 194 -2.38 8.77 20.26
N ASP A 195 -1.78 9.94 20.00
CA ASP A 195 -1.79 10.60 18.67
C ASP A 195 -1.31 9.67 17.52
N THR A 196 -0.40 8.73 17.80
CA THR A 196 0.06 7.70 16.86
C THR A 196 -1.04 6.72 16.45
N GLN A 197 -2.06 6.49 17.28
CA GLN A 197 -3.21 5.63 17.01
C GLN A 197 -4.33 6.37 16.26
N GLU A 198 -4.38 7.70 16.32
CA GLU A 198 -5.45 8.58 15.79
C GLU A 198 -6.77 8.51 16.59
N PRO A 199 -6.81 9.03 17.84
CA PRO A 199 -7.98 8.97 18.73
C PRO A 199 -9.24 9.71 18.25
N VAL A 200 -9.17 10.57 17.23
CA VAL A 200 -10.27 11.50 16.89
C VAL A 200 -10.63 11.37 15.42
N HIS A 201 -11.85 10.94 15.15
CA HIS A 201 -12.40 10.80 13.81
C HIS A 201 -13.51 11.84 13.61
N ILE A 202 -13.21 12.94 12.91
CA ILE A 202 -14.23 13.92 12.53
C ILE A 202 -14.78 13.52 11.17
N ILE A 203 -16.03 13.07 11.13
CA ILE A 203 -16.64 12.46 9.95
C ILE A 203 -16.81 13.52 8.84
N MET A 204 -16.57 13.09 7.61
CA MET A 204 -16.63 13.89 6.39
C MET A 204 -17.29 13.06 5.29
N GLU A 205 -18.39 13.55 4.73
CA GLU A 205 -19.02 12.95 3.56
C GLU A 205 -18.09 13.10 2.35
N ARG A 206 -17.54 11.98 1.85
CA ARG A 206 -16.43 11.96 0.87
C ARG A 206 -16.77 12.56 -0.51
N VAL A 207 -18.06 12.74 -0.81
CA VAL A 207 -18.57 13.27 -2.09
C VAL A 207 -18.91 14.77 -2.01
N THR A 208 -19.35 15.27 -0.85
CA THR A 208 -19.81 16.66 -0.68
C THR A 208 -18.82 17.54 0.08
N SER A 209 -17.77 16.95 0.67
CA SER A 209 -16.86 17.51 1.68
C SER A 209 -17.49 17.91 3.02
N LYS A 210 -18.78 17.67 3.23
CA LYS A 210 -19.50 18.15 4.41
C LYS A 210 -19.03 17.47 5.70
N THR A 211 -18.58 18.28 6.67
CA THR A 211 -18.36 17.86 8.06
C THR A 211 -19.67 17.37 8.68
N GLN A 212 -19.63 16.17 9.27
CA GLN A 212 -20.70 15.61 10.10
C GLN A 212 -20.27 15.63 11.58
N ASP A 213 -20.67 14.64 12.38
CA ASP A 213 -20.30 14.53 13.80
C ASP A 213 -18.84 14.07 14.01
N ALA A 214 -18.36 14.10 15.25
CA ALA A 214 -17.05 13.56 15.62
C ALA A 214 -17.16 12.36 16.57
N TYR A 215 -16.25 11.41 16.42
CA TYR A 215 -16.03 10.31 17.36
C TYR A 215 -14.67 10.46 18.05
N VAL A 216 -14.57 9.98 19.29
CA VAL A 216 -13.31 9.90 20.02
C VAL A 216 -13.13 8.52 20.64
N GLU A 217 -11.96 7.92 20.44
CA GLU A 217 -11.56 6.62 20.97
C GLU A 217 -10.79 6.73 22.29
N PHE A 218 -11.15 5.86 23.24
CA PHE A 218 -10.64 5.79 24.61
C PHE A 218 -9.97 4.45 24.88
N ILE A 219 -8.99 4.45 25.78
CA ILE A 219 -8.24 3.23 26.18
C ILE A 219 -9.20 2.13 26.63
N SER A 220 -10.28 2.47 27.36
CA SER A 220 -11.34 1.53 27.75
C SER A 220 -12.74 2.15 27.63
N LEU A 221 -13.78 1.29 27.61
CA LEU A 221 -15.18 1.71 27.69
C LEU A 221 -15.48 2.50 28.99
N ASN A 222 -14.87 2.09 30.09
CA ASN A 222 -15.01 2.74 31.41
C ASN A 222 -14.47 4.19 31.39
N ASP A 223 -13.44 4.47 30.60
CA ASP A 223 -12.92 5.84 30.45
C ASP A 223 -13.82 6.70 29.55
N ALA A 224 -14.44 6.12 28.52
CA ALA A 224 -15.46 6.78 27.72
C ALA A 224 -16.71 7.13 28.55
N MET A 225 -17.21 6.20 29.38
CA MET A 225 -18.33 6.44 30.30
C MET A 225 -18.07 7.63 31.23
N LYS A 226 -16.93 7.64 31.93
CA LYS A 226 -16.51 8.76 32.80
C LYS A 226 -16.40 10.09 32.07
N ALA A 227 -16.03 10.08 30.79
CA ALA A 227 -15.97 11.29 29.98
C ALA A 227 -17.37 11.86 29.69
N VAL A 228 -18.36 11.01 29.46
CA VAL A 228 -19.78 11.39 29.29
C VAL A 228 -20.37 11.86 30.62
N GLU A 229 -20.27 11.06 31.69
CA GLU A 229 -20.76 11.39 33.05
C GLU A 229 -20.24 12.76 33.53
N LYS A 230 -18.96 13.05 33.28
CA LYS A 230 -18.32 14.34 33.58
C LYS A 230 -19.00 15.50 32.83
N ILE A 231 -19.40 15.30 31.58
CA ILE A 231 -20.02 16.31 30.73
C ILE A 231 -21.50 16.50 31.11
N GLU A 232 -22.24 15.42 31.37
CA GLU A 232 -23.60 15.46 31.92
C GLU A 232 -23.65 16.21 33.25
N HIS A 233 -22.73 15.94 34.18
CA HIS A 233 -22.62 16.66 35.45
C HIS A 233 -22.23 18.15 35.28
N ILE A 234 -21.61 18.54 34.16
CA ILE A 234 -21.40 19.96 33.79
C ILE A 234 -22.71 20.57 33.25
N GLN A 235 -23.49 19.84 32.44
CA GLN A 235 -24.82 20.25 31.98
C GLN A 235 -25.78 20.46 33.17
N GLN A 236 -25.83 19.51 34.11
CA GLN A 236 -26.64 19.58 35.34
C GLN A 236 -26.31 20.81 36.20
N ARG A 237 -25.07 21.32 36.14
CA ARG A 237 -24.63 22.58 36.76
C ARG A 237 -24.96 23.83 35.93
N GLY A 238 -25.89 23.73 34.98
CA GLY A 238 -26.35 24.83 34.13
C GLY A 238 -25.35 25.26 33.04
N ARG A 239 -24.31 24.47 32.75
CA ARG A 239 -23.29 24.82 31.75
C ARG A 239 -23.37 23.88 30.55
N LEU A 240 -23.89 24.38 29.43
CA LEU A 240 -23.89 23.61 28.18
C LEU A 240 -22.44 23.39 27.68
N PRO A 241 -22.04 22.16 27.33
CA PRO A 241 -20.79 21.90 26.61
C PRO A 241 -20.80 22.55 25.24
N ARG A 242 -19.67 23.13 24.83
CA ARG A 242 -19.51 23.83 23.55
C ARG A 242 -18.19 23.50 22.87
N LEU A 243 -18.20 23.49 21.54
CA LEU A 243 -17.01 23.54 20.70
C LEU A 243 -17.07 24.86 19.92
N GLY A 244 -16.10 25.76 20.18
CA GLY A 244 -16.27 27.17 19.87
C GLY A 244 -17.54 27.73 20.54
N ASP A 245 -18.32 28.51 19.80
CA ASP A 245 -19.59 29.05 20.30
C ASP A 245 -20.76 28.06 20.23
N ARG A 246 -20.64 26.97 19.45
CA ARG A 246 -21.76 26.05 19.19
C ARG A 246 -21.95 25.08 20.37
N PRO A 247 -23.17 24.97 20.95
CA PRO A 247 -23.48 23.91 21.90
C PRO A 247 -23.46 22.56 21.19
N VAL A 248 -22.78 21.59 21.81
CA VAL A 248 -22.64 20.22 21.29
C VAL A 248 -23.29 19.24 22.23
N ASP A 249 -23.73 18.10 21.70
CA ASP A 249 -24.25 17.00 22.50
C ASP A 249 -23.22 15.86 22.51
N VAL A 250 -23.16 15.08 23.59
CA VAL A 250 -22.10 14.07 23.81
C VAL A 250 -22.69 12.83 24.44
N GLU A 251 -22.66 11.73 23.69
CA GLU A 251 -23.21 10.43 24.11
C GLU A 251 -22.14 9.34 24.14
N LEU A 252 -22.37 8.33 24.98
CA LEU A 252 -21.63 7.08 24.89
C LEU A 252 -22.00 6.39 23.57
N SER A 253 -21.01 5.88 22.86
CA SER A 253 -21.21 5.28 21.54
C SER A 253 -20.41 3.98 21.39
N SER A 254 -20.37 3.44 20.18
CA SER A 254 -19.77 2.13 19.89
C SER A 254 -18.83 2.15 18.69
N GLN A 255 -17.95 1.16 18.64
CA GLN A 255 -17.16 0.87 17.44
C GLN A 255 -18.05 0.59 16.22
N SER A 256 -19.24 0.01 16.40
CA SER A 256 -20.20 -0.21 15.30
C SER A 256 -20.64 1.10 14.66
N ALA A 257 -21.08 2.08 15.47
CA ALA A 257 -21.56 3.38 14.98
C ALA A 257 -20.45 4.19 14.30
N LEU A 258 -19.24 4.17 14.86
CA LEU A 258 -18.05 4.77 14.24
C LEU A 258 -17.76 4.15 12.86
N MET A 259 -17.85 2.82 12.73
CA MET A 259 -17.58 2.13 11.47
C MET A 259 -18.69 2.34 10.44
N GLU A 260 -19.94 2.49 10.87
CA GLU A 260 -21.10 2.79 10.02
C GLU A 260 -20.98 4.20 9.42
N ASP A 261 -20.73 5.23 10.24
CA ASP A 261 -20.54 6.61 9.76
C ASP A 261 -19.25 6.81 8.95
N LEU A 262 -18.21 5.98 9.17
CA LEU A 262 -16.94 6.06 8.44
C LEU A 262 -16.94 5.27 7.13
N PHE A 263 -17.79 4.25 7.00
CA PHE A 263 -17.94 3.43 5.79
C PHE A 263 -19.41 3.34 5.32
N PRO A 264 -20.08 4.49 5.08
CA PRO A 264 -21.53 4.53 4.83
C PRO A 264 -21.96 3.87 3.50
N HIS A 265 -21.01 3.68 2.58
CA HIS A 265 -21.25 2.98 1.30
C HIS A 265 -20.90 1.48 1.33
N ALA A 266 -20.53 0.92 2.49
CA ALA A 266 -20.33 -0.52 2.68
C ALA A 266 -21.68 -1.27 2.74
N THR A 267 -22.38 -1.33 1.61
CA THR A 267 -23.67 -2.02 1.47
C THR A 267 -23.57 -3.50 1.83
N GLY A 268 -24.70 -4.10 2.23
CA GLY A 268 -24.76 -5.53 2.59
C GLY A 268 -24.05 -5.92 3.89
N VAL A 269 -23.50 -4.98 4.65
CA VAL A 269 -22.83 -5.22 5.94
C VAL A 269 -23.72 -4.77 7.11
N PHE A 270 -23.43 -5.30 8.29
CA PHE A 270 -23.71 -4.69 9.59
C PHE A 270 -22.46 -4.82 10.48
N TRP A 271 -22.22 -3.84 11.36
CA TRP A 271 -20.99 -3.76 12.15
C TRP A 271 -21.18 -4.32 13.55
N GLU A 272 -20.41 -5.33 13.92
CA GLU A 272 -20.34 -5.87 15.30
C GLU A 272 -19.02 -5.44 15.94
N GLY A 273 -19.06 -4.30 16.64
CA GLY A 273 -17.85 -3.52 16.89
C GLY A 273 -17.17 -3.16 15.57
N CYS A 274 -15.86 -3.39 15.46
CA CYS A 274 -15.16 -3.25 14.18
C CYS A 274 -15.31 -4.43 13.22
N LYS A 275 -16.00 -5.52 13.58
CA LYS A 275 -16.10 -6.71 12.71
C LYS A 275 -17.26 -6.52 11.70
N PRO A 276 -17.00 -6.53 10.38
CA PRO A 276 -18.07 -6.55 9.39
C PRO A 276 -18.73 -7.93 9.38
N ARG A 277 -20.06 -7.94 9.55
CA ARG A 277 -20.93 -9.10 9.35
C ARG A 277 -21.73 -8.91 8.08
N PHE A 278 -21.81 -9.94 7.27
CA PHE A 278 -22.33 -9.87 5.91
C PHE A 278 -23.76 -10.38 5.92
N ARG A 279 -24.67 -9.64 5.32
CA ARG A 279 -26.07 -10.06 5.14
C ARG A 279 -26.11 -11.20 4.10
N PRO A 280 -26.99 -12.20 4.25
CA PRO A 280 -27.18 -13.21 3.21
C PRO A 280 -27.52 -12.57 1.87
N GLN A 281 -26.91 -13.05 0.78
CA GLN A 281 -27.31 -12.62 -0.56
C GLN A 281 -28.72 -13.14 -0.85
N LYS A 282 -29.66 -12.22 -1.04
CA LYS A 282 -30.96 -12.50 -1.66
C LYS A 282 -30.85 -12.21 -3.15
N GLU A 283 -31.37 -13.09 -3.99
CA GLU A 283 -31.38 -12.88 -5.45
C GLU A 283 -32.29 -11.70 -5.84
N ASP A 284 -33.37 -11.46 -5.08
CA ASP A 284 -34.33 -10.37 -5.30
C ASP A 284 -33.81 -8.96 -4.98
N GLU A 285 -32.69 -8.84 -4.23
CA GLU A 285 -32.18 -7.55 -3.72
C GLU A 285 -30.67 -7.34 -4.03
N PRO A 286 -30.22 -7.38 -5.31
CA PRO A 286 -28.79 -7.30 -5.67
C PRO A 286 -28.13 -5.95 -5.31
N TRP A 287 -28.92 -4.89 -5.11
CA TRP A 287 -28.41 -3.60 -4.60
C TRP A 287 -28.00 -3.68 -3.12
N ASN A 288 -28.53 -4.62 -2.35
CA ASN A 288 -28.21 -4.85 -0.93
C ASN A 288 -27.03 -5.81 -0.71
N HIS A 289 -26.35 -6.25 -1.78
CA HIS A 289 -25.14 -7.08 -1.67
C HIS A 289 -23.90 -6.23 -1.29
N PHE A 290 -22.87 -6.89 -0.77
CA PHE A 290 -21.57 -6.25 -0.49
C PHE A 290 -20.78 -6.02 -1.78
N LYS A 291 -20.22 -4.81 -1.91
CA LYS A 291 -19.45 -4.36 -3.09
C LYS A 291 -18.03 -3.92 -2.75
N GLY A 292 -17.67 -3.87 -1.47
CA GLY A 292 -16.44 -3.26 -0.95
C GLY A 292 -16.72 -2.41 0.29
N PHE A 293 -15.66 -2.07 1.04
CA PHE A 293 -15.75 -1.17 2.21
C PHE A 293 -15.67 0.32 1.85
N VAL A 294 -15.07 0.63 0.69
CA VAL A 294 -14.99 1.98 0.09
C VAL A 294 -15.01 1.85 -1.43
N SER A 295 -15.55 2.84 -2.12
CA SER A 295 -15.57 2.89 -3.59
C SER A 295 -14.39 3.67 -4.19
N GLU A 296 -14.14 3.53 -5.50
CA GLU A 296 -13.09 4.29 -6.20
C GLU A 296 -13.48 5.76 -6.38
N GLU A 297 -14.78 6.03 -6.56
CA GLU A 297 -15.37 7.36 -6.64
C GLU A 297 -15.25 8.11 -5.30
N GLU A 298 -15.46 7.43 -4.17
CA GLU A 298 -15.21 8.00 -2.83
C GLU A 298 -13.76 8.45 -2.66
N MET A 299 -12.81 7.61 -3.07
CA MET A 299 -11.37 7.91 -2.97
C MET A 299 -10.97 9.03 -3.95
N THR A 300 -11.54 9.04 -5.15
CA THR A 300 -11.32 10.08 -6.16
C THR A 300 -11.88 11.44 -5.71
N MET A 301 -13.10 11.48 -5.19
CA MET A 301 -13.73 12.72 -4.71
C MET A 301 -12.97 13.30 -3.51
N LEU A 302 -12.46 12.46 -2.60
CA LEU A 302 -11.62 12.87 -1.49
C LEU A 302 -10.34 13.60 -1.95
N VAL A 303 -9.75 13.19 -3.07
CA VAL A 303 -8.63 13.91 -3.72
C VAL A 303 -9.10 15.19 -4.41
N LYS A 304 -10.18 15.14 -5.21
CA LYS A 304 -10.71 16.32 -5.93
C LYS A 304 -11.10 17.47 -4.99
N HIS A 305 -11.52 17.15 -3.77
CA HIS A 305 -11.78 18.12 -2.70
C HIS A 305 -10.55 18.93 -2.24
N VAL A 306 -9.33 18.41 -2.48
CA VAL A 306 -8.05 19.10 -2.22
C VAL A 306 -7.50 19.75 -3.49
N GLU A 307 -7.60 19.08 -4.65
CA GLU A 307 -7.13 19.63 -5.92
C GLU A 307 -7.92 20.86 -6.38
N ILE A 308 -9.22 20.90 -6.10
CA ILE A 308 -10.12 21.97 -6.54
C ILE A 308 -10.94 22.53 -5.36
N PRO A 309 -10.32 23.22 -4.38
CA PRO A 309 -11.03 23.72 -3.19
C PRO A 309 -12.16 24.70 -3.51
N LEU A 310 -12.06 25.43 -4.63
CA LEU A 310 -13.10 26.35 -5.12
C LEU A 310 -14.42 25.65 -5.50
N ARG A 311 -14.41 24.33 -5.71
CA ARG A 311 -15.63 23.51 -5.91
C ARG A 311 -16.12 22.84 -4.61
N SER A 312 -15.39 23.00 -3.51
CA SER A 312 -15.54 22.23 -2.27
C SER A 312 -15.60 23.17 -1.06
N PRO A 313 -16.74 23.87 -0.83
CA PRO A 313 -16.80 24.97 0.14
C PRO A 313 -16.46 24.56 1.58
N PHE A 314 -16.83 23.34 2.00
CA PHE A 314 -16.48 22.83 3.32
C PHE A 314 -14.97 22.50 3.44
N SER A 315 -14.36 21.93 2.39
CA SER A 315 -12.90 21.73 2.34
C SER A 315 -12.11 23.03 2.31
N ARG A 316 -12.63 24.10 1.69
CA ARG A 316 -11.99 25.43 1.73
C ARG A 316 -11.88 25.96 3.16
N ASP A 317 -12.93 25.75 3.97
CA ASP A 317 -12.99 26.25 5.36
C ASP A 317 -12.29 25.31 6.36
N CYS A 318 -11.94 24.08 5.93
CA CYS A 318 -11.15 23.11 6.69
C CYS A 318 -10.23 22.27 5.76
N PRO A 319 -9.16 22.86 5.20
CA PRO A 319 -8.31 22.19 4.22
C PRO A 319 -7.58 20.96 4.78
N GLN A 320 -7.45 20.84 6.11
CA GLN A 320 -6.88 19.65 6.75
C GLN A 320 -7.80 18.41 6.67
N ARG A 321 -9.12 18.59 6.52
CA ARG A 321 -10.09 17.50 6.75
C ARG A 321 -9.98 16.33 5.78
N PRO A 322 -9.77 16.51 4.46
CA PRO A 322 -9.63 15.37 3.54
C PRO A 322 -8.49 14.42 3.95
N TYR A 323 -7.37 14.98 4.47
CA TYR A 323 -6.25 14.20 4.99
C TYR A 323 -6.60 13.46 6.29
N GLU A 324 -7.33 14.09 7.22
CA GLU A 324 -7.79 13.46 8.47
C GLU A 324 -8.84 12.35 8.22
N CYS A 325 -9.68 12.53 7.20
CA CYS A 325 -10.58 11.51 6.68
C CYS A 325 -9.79 10.34 6.05
N MET A 326 -8.75 10.61 5.26
CA MET A 326 -7.88 9.58 4.69
C MET A 326 -7.14 8.79 5.78
N ILE A 327 -6.57 9.45 6.79
CA ILE A 327 -5.92 8.78 7.95
C ILE A 327 -6.90 7.84 8.66
N SER A 328 -8.11 8.33 8.96
CA SER A 328 -9.15 7.53 9.63
C SER A 328 -9.58 6.34 8.77
N THR A 329 -9.74 6.56 7.46
CA THR A 329 -10.07 5.52 6.47
C THR A 329 -9.00 4.43 6.44
N ILE A 330 -7.71 4.78 6.27
CA ILE A 330 -6.59 3.80 6.24
C ILE A 330 -6.54 2.98 7.53
N LYS A 331 -6.73 3.60 8.69
CA LYS A 331 -6.56 2.96 10.00
C LYS A 331 -7.72 2.08 10.44
N LYS A 332 -8.95 2.43 10.05
CA LYS A 332 -10.16 1.71 10.47
C LYS A 332 -10.65 0.70 9.42
N LEU A 333 -10.19 0.76 8.17
CA LEU A 333 -10.58 -0.20 7.13
C LEU A 333 -10.25 -1.64 7.58
N PRO A 334 -11.19 -2.61 7.47
CA PRO A 334 -10.97 -3.99 7.94
C PRO A 334 -9.94 -4.82 7.14
N TRP A 335 -8.66 -4.43 7.13
CA TRP A 335 -7.61 -5.11 6.35
C TRP A 335 -7.50 -6.61 6.61
N TRP A 336 -7.77 -7.08 7.84
CA TRP A 336 -7.81 -8.50 8.19
C TRP A 336 -8.89 -9.29 7.43
N ARG A 337 -9.84 -8.61 6.77
CA ARG A 337 -10.76 -9.17 5.78
C ARG A 337 -10.20 -9.03 4.37
N ALA A 338 -8.99 -9.57 4.19
CA ALA A 338 -8.32 -9.69 2.89
C ALA A 338 -9.12 -10.51 1.87
N ASP A 339 -10.08 -11.32 2.33
CA ASP A 339 -11.08 -12.05 1.56
C ASP A 339 -12.23 -11.17 1.01
N CYS A 340 -12.36 -9.93 1.51
CA CYS A 340 -13.38 -8.96 1.10
C CYS A 340 -12.78 -7.69 0.46
N ILE A 341 -11.46 -7.67 0.21
CA ILE A 341 -10.74 -6.51 -0.34
C ILE A 341 -10.07 -6.96 -1.64
N THR A 342 -10.39 -6.29 -2.74
CA THR A 342 -9.81 -6.59 -4.06
C THR A 342 -8.53 -5.80 -4.32
N ILE A 343 -7.74 -6.24 -5.31
CA ILE A 343 -6.55 -5.52 -5.78
C ILE A 343 -6.92 -4.09 -6.23
N ARG A 344 -8.04 -3.92 -6.96
CA ARG A 344 -8.58 -2.60 -7.35
C ARG A 344 -8.95 -1.74 -6.15
N GLN A 345 -9.70 -2.29 -5.18
CA GLN A 345 -10.13 -1.53 -4.01
C GLN A 345 -8.92 -1.06 -3.17
N ARG A 346 -7.93 -1.93 -2.96
CA ARG A 346 -6.65 -1.55 -2.33
C ARG A 346 -5.94 -0.47 -3.14
N HIS A 347 -5.89 -0.58 -4.47
CA HIS A 347 -5.24 0.40 -5.34
C HIS A 347 -5.89 1.78 -5.22
N ALA A 348 -7.22 1.87 -5.20
CA ALA A 348 -7.93 3.14 -5.03
C ALA A 348 -7.53 3.86 -3.72
N VAL A 349 -7.52 3.13 -2.58
CA VAL A 349 -7.09 3.65 -1.27
C VAL A 349 -5.63 4.10 -1.30
N TYR A 350 -4.74 3.31 -1.90
CA TYR A 350 -3.32 3.64 -2.07
C TYR A 350 -3.10 4.88 -2.95
N SER A 351 -3.77 4.95 -4.10
CA SER A 351 -3.64 6.02 -5.08
C SER A 351 -4.10 7.35 -4.50
N ALA A 352 -5.25 7.38 -3.82
CA ALA A 352 -5.71 8.57 -3.11
C ALA A 352 -4.76 8.97 -1.97
N THR A 353 -4.20 8.00 -1.23
CA THR A 353 -3.19 8.28 -0.18
C THR A 353 -1.94 8.95 -0.75
N LEU A 354 -1.40 8.43 -1.86
CA LEU A 354 -0.22 8.97 -2.54
C LEU A 354 -0.49 10.36 -3.13
N GLN A 355 -1.65 10.56 -3.78
CA GLN A 355 -2.05 11.87 -4.32
C GLN A 355 -2.25 12.91 -3.21
N LEU A 356 -2.87 12.53 -2.09
CA LEU A 356 -3.02 13.42 -0.93
C LEU A 356 -1.67 13.75 -0.29
N LEU A 357 -0.72 12.81 -0.17
CA LEU A 357 0.63 13.11 0.32
C LEU A 357 1.37 14.10 -0.59
N LYS A 358 1.28 13.92 -1.92
CA LYS A 358 1.81 14.86 -2.92
C LYS A 358 1.23 16.27 -2.74
N LEU A 359 -0.09 16.37 -2.68
CA LEU A 359 -0.79 17.65 -2.54
C LEU A 359 -0.45 18.34 -1.21
N LEU A 360 -0.37 17.58 -0.12
CA LEU A 360 -0.01 18.09 1.22
C LEU A 360 1.44 18.58 1.28
N ARG A 361 2.39 17.79 0.77
CA ARG A 361 3.81 18.16 0.67
C ARG A 361 3.99 19.43 -0.16
N ALA A 362 3.34 19.48 -1.33
CA ALA A 362 3.38 20.63 -2.22
C ALA A 362 2.66 21.87 -1.64
N SER A 363 1.63 21.69 -0.82
CA SER A 363 0.97 22.80 -0.12
C SER A 363 1.88 23.39 0.96
N ILE A 364 2.47 22.54 1.81
CA ILE A 364 3.42 22.97 2.84
C ILE A 364 4.62 23.71 2.23
N GLY A 365 5.13 23.24 1.09
CA GLY A 365 6.23 23.92 0.36
C GLY A 365 5.88 25.26 -0.28
N ARG A 366 4.60 25.61 -0.43
CA ARG A 366 4.13 26.91 -0.94
C ARG A 366 3.76 27.91 0.16
N LEU A 367 3.55 27.45 1.39
CA LEU A 367 3.06 28.27 2.49
C LEU A 367 4.24 28.95 3.22
N THR A 368 4.39 30.25 2.97
CA THR A 368 5.42 31.11 3.60
C THR A 368 5.08 31.56 5.01
N THR A 369 3.88 31.24 5.52
CA THR A 369 3.34 31.76 6.79
C THR A 369 2.62 30.65 7.59
N ASN A 370 2.49 30.85 8.91
CA ASN A 370 2.00 29.88 9.88
C ASN A 370 0.51 29.46 9.73
N GLU A 371 0.16 28.72 8.69
CA GLU A 371 -1.12 27.99 8.65
C GLU A 371 -1.16 26.88 9.71
N THR A 372 -1.96 27.08 10.76
CA THR A 372 -2.04 26.13 11.88
C THR A 372 -2.57 24.74 11.49
N CYS A 373 -3.35 24.64 10.41
CA CYS A 373 -4.00 23.40 9.98
C CYS A 373 -3.16 22.55 9.00
N ILE A 374 -2.59 23.16 7.96
CA ILE A 374 -1.77 22.48 6.95
C ILE A 374 -0.30 22.58 7.37
N ASN A 375 0.21 21.49 7.97
CA ASN A 375 1.52 21.49 8.61
C ASN A 375 2.23 20.13 8.53
N THR A 376 3.53 20.12 8.87
CA THR A 376 4.39 18.93 8.86
C THR A 376 3.94 17.82 9.83
N LYS A 377 3.15 18.13 10.87
CA LYS A 377 2.59 17.12 11.77
C LYS A 377 1.43 16.36 11.12
N LEU A 378 0.59 17.03 10.32
CA LEU A 378 -0.43 16.39 9.50
C LEU A 378 0.19 15.51 8.42
N LEU A 379 1.24 16.01 7.76
CA LEU A 379 2.02 15.26 6.77
C LEU A 379 2.61 13.99 7.38
N LYS A 380 3.29 14.11 8.53
CA LYS A 380 3.84 12.95 9.26
C LYS A 380 2.75 11.98 9.74
N ARG A 381 1.57 12.46 10.18
CA ARG A 381 0.43 11.60 10.53
C ARG A 381 -0.06 10.77 9.32
N LEU A 382 -0.25 11.39 8.16
CA LEU A 382 -0.70 10.70 6.94
C LEU A 382 0.35 9.70 6.44
N TYR A 383 1.62 10.10 6.37
CA TYR A 383 2.71 9.19 5.98
C TYR A 383 2.86 8.01 6.96
N THR A 384 2.86 8.27 8.28
CA THR A 384 2.94 7.22 9.30
C THR A 384 1.76 6.24 9.20
N ALA A 385 0.54 6.73 8.96
CA ALA A 385 -0.64 5.88 8.75
C ALA A 385 -0.53 5.03 7.47
N ALA A 386 0.03 5.59 6.39
CA ALA A 386 0.26 4.88 5.13
C ALA A 386 1.36 3.80 5.26
N MET A 387 2.46 4.10 5.93
CA MET A 387 3.56 3.13 6.14
C MET A 387 3.18 2.00 7.11
N LEU A 388 2.38 2.30 8.14
CA LEU A 388 1.81 1.30 9.03
C LEU A 388 0.58 0.58 8.44
N CYS A 389 0.11 0.94 7.24
CA CYS A 389 -1.02 0.28 6.59
C CYS A 389 -0.72 -1.20 6.32
N PRO A 390 -1.47 -2.16 6.88
CA PRO A 390 -1.24 -3.58 6.65
C PRO A 390 -1.84 -4.07 5.30
N GLY A 391 -2.64 -3.23 4.64
CA GLY A 391 -3.13 -3.49 3.28
C GLY A 391 -2.15 -3.14 2.16
N PHE A 392 -1.18 -2.25 2.39
CA PHE A 392 -0.24 -1.82 1.36
C PHE A 392 0.93 -2.78 1.24
N SER A 393 1.30 -3.15 0.01
CA SER A 393 2.47 -4.00 -0.25
C SER A 393 3.78 -3.26 0.06
N VAL A 394 4.89 -4.01 0.12
CA VAL A 394 6.24 -3.47 0.27
C VAL A 394 6.53 -2.39 -0.79
N LEU A 395 6.32 -2.68 -2.08
CA LEU A 395 6.53 -1.72 -3.15
C LEU A 395 5.62 -0.48 -3.04
N GLN A 396 4.39 -0.62 -2.54
CA GLN A 396 3.53 0.56 -2.30
C GLN A 396 4.12 1.47 -1.21
N LYS A 397 4.72 0.90 -0.16
CA LYS A 397 5.38 1.65 0.93
C LYS A 397 6.71 2.28 0.51
N ASP A 398 7.48 1.60 -0.34
CA ASP A 398 8.65 2.18 -1.00
C ASP A 398 8.28 3.42 -1.83
N ASN A 399 7.28 3.30 -2.72
CA ASN A 399 6.83 4.44 -3.55
C ASN A 399 6.36 5.63 -2.70
N LEU A 400 5.71 5.39 -1.56
CA LEU A 400 5.33 6.43 -0.59
C LEU A 400 6.56 7.08 0.06
N SER A 401 7.58 6.30 0.42
CA SER A 401 8.83 6.80 1.02
C SER A 401 9.66 7.60 0.03
N PHE A 402 9.81 7.11 -1.19
CA PHE A 402 10.44 7.79 -2.33
C PHE A 402 9.76 9.15 -2.60
N GLU A 403 8.43 9.17 -2.68
CA GLU A 403 7.66 10.41 -2.90
C GLU A 403 7.74 11.40 -1.73
N MET A 404 8.11 10.95 -0.53
CA MET A 404 8.35 11.81 0.63
C MET A 404 9.82 12.25 0.78
N ASN A 405 10.74 11.71 -0.02
CA ASN A 405 12.20 11.80 0.16
C ASN A 405 12.67 11.27 1.53
N GLU A 406 12.00 10.27 2.08
CA GLU A 406 12.37 9.65 3.37
C GLU A 406 13.54 8.65 3.16
N PRO A 407 14.60 8.70 3.98
CA PRO A 407 15.81 7.89 3.77
C PRO A 407 15.58 6.41 4.12
N ASP A 408 16.32 5.52 3.48
CA ASP A 408 16.28 4.05 3.66
C ASP A 408 16.31 3.59 5.13
N GLY A 409 17.01 4.35 5.99
CA GLY A 409 17.05 4.11 7.43
C GLY A 409 15.67 4.26 8.10
N ALA A 410 14.94 5.33 7.78
CA ALA A 410 13.59 5.56 8.30
C ALA A 410 12.57 4.53 7.79
N GLN A 411 12.81 3.93 6.62
CA GLN A 411 12.00 2.81 6.13
C GLN A 411 12.13 1.54 7.01
N ARG A 412 13.27 1.35 7.72
CA ARG A 412 13.48 0.21 8.62
C ARG A 412 12.53 0.23 9.83
N ASP A 413 12.22 1.41 10.35
CA ASP A 413 11.28 1.61 11.45
C ASP A 413 9.84 1.13 11.08
N PHE A 414 9.54 1.05 9.78
CA PHE A 414 8.30 0.52 9.23
C PHE A 414 8.43 -0.92 8.70
N ASN A 415 9.40 -1.68 9.22
CA ASN A 415 9.68 -3.08 8.88
C ASN A 415 9.88 -3.32 7.38
N GLN A 416 10.46 -2.35 6.65
CA GLN A 416 10.74 -2.53 5.22
C GLN A 416 11.97 -3.44 4.99
N PRO A 417 11.90 -4.38 4.02
CA PRO A 417 12.98 -5.29 3.65
C PRO A 417 14.10 -4.53 2.92
N ARG A 418 15.29 -5.14 2.76
CA ARG A 418 16.51 -4.40 2.38
C ARG A 418 16.34 -3.55 1.12
N PHE A 419 15.76 -4.14 0.07
CA PHE A 419 15.51 -3.53 -1.23
C PHE A 419 14.00 -3.53 -1.53
N PRO A 420 13.21 -2.60 -0.97
CA PRO A 420 11.75 -2.69 -1.01
C PRO A 420 11.17 -2.36 -2.40
N ASP A 421 11.87 -1.53 -3.17
CA ASP A 421 11.62 -1.25 -4.59
C ASP A 421 11.75 -2.51 -5.50
N HIS A 422 12.46 -3.54 -5.03
CA HIS A 422 12.62 -4.81 -5.74
C HIS A 422 11.49 -5.83 -5.47
N TRP A 423 10.52 -5.52 -4.58
CA TRP A 423 9.37 -6.38 -4.29
C TRP A 423 8.21 -6.18 -5.28
N THR A 424 8.52 -6.19 -6.58
CA THR A 424 7.54 -5.93 -7.67
C THR A 424 6.50 -7.03 -7.85
N HIS A 425 6.78 -8.23 -7.38
CA HIS A 425 6.04 -9.46 -7.69
C HIS A 425 5.13 -9.98 -6.59
N LEU A 426 5.22 -9.42 -5.38
CA LEU A 426 4.41 -9.82 -4.22
C LEU A 426 3.40 -8.71 -3.93
N LEU A 427 2.11 -9.06 -4.05
CA LEU A 427 1.00 -8.12 -3.93
C LEU A 427 0.47 -8.08 -2.50
N ALA A 428 0.48 -9.21 -1.78
CA ALA A 428 -0.10 -9.32 -0.43
C ALA A 428 0.91 -9.78 0.64
N LEU A 429 1.93 -10.55 0.28
CA LEU A 429 3.00 -10.92 1.20
C LEU A 429 3.98 -9.77 1.48
N GLY A 430 4.50 -9.77 2.71
CA GLY A 430 5.54 -8.87 3.18
C GLY A 430 6.49 -9.59 4.15
N PRO A 431 7.57 -8.94 4.59
CA PRO A 431 8.43 -9.48 5.63
C PRO A 431 7.67 -9.63 6.95
N LYS A 432 7.80 -10.80 7.58
CA LYS A 432 7.26 -11.08 8.90
C LYS A 432 7.99 -10.22 9.96
N PRO A 433 7.28 -9.45 10.81
CA PRO A 433 7.91 -8.61 11.83
C PRO A 433 8.83 -9.39 12.76
N GLY A 434 9.98 -8.79 13.09
CA GLY A 434 10.99 -9.38 13.97
C GLY A 434 11.89 -10.45 13.35
N VAL A 435 11.72 -10.81 12.08
CA VAL A 435 12.65 -11.70 11.37
C VAL A 435 13.90 -10.91 10.95
N PRO A 436 15.12 -11.43 11.22
CA PRO A 436 16.37 -10.79 10.79
C PRO A 436 16.45 -10.62 9.26
N LEU A 437 17.00 -9.48 8.82
CA LEU A 437 17.12 -9.18 7.39
C LEU A 437 18.00 -10.20 6.65
N ASP A 438 19.04 -10.76 7.28
CA ASP A 438 19.91 -11.76 6.65
C ASP A 438 19.20 -13.10 6.40
N VAL A 439 18.28 -13.50 7.29
CA VAL A 439 17.36 -14.63 7.06
C VAL A 439 16.46 -14.34 5.86
N LEU A 440 15.86 -13.14 5.80
CA LEU A 440 14.99 -12.76 4.69
C LEU A 440 15.73 -12.77 3.34
N GLU A 441 16.90 -12.15 3.25
CA GLU A 441 17.74 -12.19 2.04
C GLU A 441 18.15 -13.63 1.66
N PHE A 442 18.39 -14.51 2.64
CA PHE A 442 18.70 -15.93 2.40
C PHE A 442 17.55 -16.65 1.70
N TYR A 443 16.31 -16.56 2.21
CA TYR A 443 15.16 -17.19 1.53
C TYR A 443 14.92 -16.59 0.13
N ILE A 444 15.09 -15.28 -0.05
CA ILE A 444 14.96 -14.62 -1.35
C ILE A 444 16.04 -15.12 -2.34
N ALA A 445 17.28 -15.33 -1.87
CA ALA A 445 18.34 -15.91 -2.68
C ALA A 445 18.01 -17.34 -3.12
N ILE A 446 17.56 -18.21 -2.21
CA ILE A 446 17.15 -19.59 -2.53
C ILE A 446 15.98 -19.60 -3.55
N ILE A 447 14.98 -18.73 -3.35
CA ILE A 447 13.83 -18.60 -4.27
C ILE A 447 14.29 -18.14 -5.66
N ARG A 448 15.16 -17.13 -5.75
CA ARG A 448 15.75 -16.67 -7.01
C ARG A 448 16.54 -17.78 -7.70
N GLU A 449 17.33 -18.54 -6.96
CA GLU A 449 18.22 -19.56 -7.51
C GLU A 449 17.45 -20.79 -8.02
N GLU A 450 16.49 -21.33 -7.25
CA GLU A 450 15.68 -22.45 -7.73
C GLU A 450 14.66 -22.04 -8.82
N THR A 451 14.11 -20.81 -8.80
CA THR A 451 13.28 -20.36 -9.93
C THR A 451 14.10 -20.17 -11.21
N CYS A 452 15.33 -19.63 -11.13
CA CYS A 452 16.25 -19.59 -12.27
C CYS A 452 16.65 -21.00 -12.75
N ARG A 453 16.90 -21.94 -11.83
CA ARG A 453 17.27 -23.33 -12.15
C ARG A 453 16.12 -24.12 -12.76
N HIS A 454 14.90 -23.94 -12.27
CA HIS A 454 13.68 -24.50 -12.86
C HIS A 454 13.43 -23.88 -14.24
N PHE A 455 13.57 -22.57 -14.38
CA PHE A 455 13.45 -21.88 -15.65
C PHE A 455 14.41 -22.41 -16.73
N GLN A 456 15.70 -22.59 -16.41
CA GLN A 456 16.69 -23.09 -17.38
C GLN A 456 16.47 -24.55 -17.81
N ARG A 457 15.59 -25.31 -17.13
CA ARG A 457 15.17 -26.66 -17.55
C ARG A 457 14.04 -26.65 -18.59
N LYS A 458 13.42 -25.49 -18.88
CA LYS A 458 12.31 -25.37 -19.82
C LYS A 458 12.75 -25.43 -21.30
N PRO A 459 11.89 -25.89 -22.23
CA PRO A 459 12.17 -25.88 -23.66
C PRO A 459 12.57 -24.49 -24.18
N LEU A 460 13.41 -24.43 -25.21
CA LEU A 460 13.97 -23.17 -25.73
C LEU A 460 12.90 -22.14 -26.12
N ARG A 461 11.78 -22.60 -26.71
CA ARG A 461 10.64 -21.74 -27.05
C ARG A 461 10.00 -21.09 -25.83
N GLU A 462 9.67 -21.89 -24.80
CA GLU A 462 9.07 -21.39 -23.56
C GLU A 462 10.02 -20.41 -22.86
N ARG A 463 11.34 -20.69 -22.89
CA ARG A 463 12.34 -19.76 -22.36
C ARG A 463 12.37 -18.44 -23.11
N ALA A 464 12.32 -18.43 -24.44
CA ALA A 464 12.31 -17.20 -25.23
C ALA A 464 11.05 -16.34 -24.97
N GLU A 465 9.87 -16.96 -24.85
CA GLU A 465 8.62 -16.26 -24.54
C GLU A 465 8.64 -15.63 -23.13
N ILE A 466 9.22 -16.31 -22.12
CA ILE A 466 9.33 -15.81 -20.74
C ILE A 466 10.47 -14.79 -20.57
N ASP A 467 11.65 -15.02 -21.16
CA ASP A 467 12.79 -14.07 -21.06
C ASP A 467 12.43 -12.72 -21.71
N GLY A 468 11.61 -12.72 -22.76
CA GLY A 468 11.06 -11.51 -23.36
C GLY A 468 10.24 -10.66 -22.37
N ILE A 469 9.54 -11.28 -21.41
CA ILE A 469 8.85 -10.58 -20.31
C ILE A 469 9.84 -10.22 -19.19
N HIS A 470 10.79 -11.10 -18.89
CA HIS A 470 11.76 -10.92 -17.81
C HIS A 470 12.61 -9.65 -17.98
N LEU A 471 12.95 -9.29 -19.21
CA LEU A 471 13.68 -8.06 -19.55
C LEU A 471 13.01 -6.76 -19.07
N TYR A 472 11.68 -6.77 -18.87
CA TYR A 472 10.90 -5.62 -18.42
C TYR A 472 10.55 -5.68 -16.92
N THR A 473 11.17 -6.58 -16.14
CA THR A 473 10.80 -6.79 -14.74
C THR A 473 11.98 -7.05 -13.81
N ASN A 474 11.73 -7.06 -12.50
CA ASN A 474 12.79 -7.18 -11.50
C ASN A 474 13.23 -8.64 -11.29
N GLY A 475 14.54 -8.92 -11.40
CA GLY A 475 15.13 -10.25 -11.22
C GLY A 475 15.47 -10.66 -9.79
N TYR A 476 15.16 -9.83 -8.79
CA TYR A 476 15.52 -10.06 -7.38
C TYR A 476 14.96 -11.36 -6.78
N PHE A 477 13.72 -11.71 -7.13
CA PHE A 477 13.07 -13.00 -6.83
C PHE A 477 13.19 -14.03 -7.99
N GLY A 478 14.04 -13.77 -8.98
CA GLY A 478 14.19 -14.61 -10.17
C GLY A 478 12.92 -14.65 -11.02
N TYR A 479 12.40 -15.86 -11.25
CA TYR A 479 11.20 -16.11 -12.05
C TYR A 479 9.97 -16.46 -11.18
N LEU A 480 9.96 -16.12 -9.89
CA LEU A 480 8.84 -16.40 -8.96
C LEU A 480 7.49 -15.92 -9.49
N TRP A 481 7.44 -14.78 -10.19
CA TRP A 481 6.21 -14.25 -10.79
C TRP A 481 5.52 -15.24 -11.74
N GLN A 482 6.29 -16.04 -12.48
CA GLN A 482 5.78 -17.08 -13.38
C GLN A 482 5.29 -18.32 -12.62
N GLU A 483 5.81 -18.59 -11.41
CA GLU A 483 5.35 -19.66 -10.51
C GLU A 483 4.11 -19.27 -9.71
N ILE A 484 3.91 -17.98 -9.47
CA ILE A 484 2.67 -17.41 -8.88
C ILE A 484 1.56 -17.42 -9.93
N GLY A 485 1.87 -17.08 -11.18
CA GLY A 485 0.94 -17.21 -12.30
C GLY A 485 -0.29 -16.29 -12.20
N PHE A 486 -0.10 -15.04 -11.78
CA PHE A 486 -1.20 -14.08 -11.69
C PHE A 486 -1.89 -13.87 -13.05
N PRO A 487 -3.21 -13.59 -13.05
CA PRO A 487 -3.92 -13.13 -14.24
C PRO A 487 -3.25 -11.89 -14.84
N ARG A 488 -3.37 -11.73 -16.16
CA ARG A 488 -2.90 -10.52 -16.84
C ARG A 488 -3.67 -9.29 -16.34
N PRO A 489 -3.07 -8.07 -16.35
CA PRO A 489 -3.77 -6.84 -15.98
C PRO A 489 -5.10 -6.70 -16.73
N GLY A 490 -6.17 -6.46 -15.97
CA GLY A 490 -7.55 -6.55 -16.44
C GLY A 490 -8.51 -6.94 -15.31
N GLU A 491 -9.77 -7.20 -15.65
CA GLU A 491 -10.84 -7.38 -14.67
C GLU A 491 -10.61 -8.53 -13.66
N GLU A 492 -10.06 -9.66 -14.12
CA GLU A 492 -9.76 -10.81 -13.25
C GLU A 492 -8.68 -10.46 -12.20
N TYR A 493 -7.61 -9.78 -12.63
CA TYR A 493 -6.53 -9.31 -11.76
C TYR A 493 -7.02 -8.24 -10.76
N ASP A 494 -7.86 -7.32 -11.22
CA ASP A 494 -8.42 -6.23 -10.41
C ASP A 494 -9.38 -6.73 -9.33
N ASN A 495 -10.24 -7.71 -9.67
CA ASN A 495 -11.24 -8.28 -8.78
C ASN A 495 -10.69 -9.39 -7.88
N MET A 496 -9.47 -9.90 -8.15
CA MET A 496 -8.76 -10.82 -7.26
C MET A 496 -8.65 -10.24 -5.84
N THR A 497 -8.95 -11.07 -4.83
CA THR A 497 -8.87 -10.65 -3.42
C THR A 497 -7.43 -10.70 -2.89
N LEU A 498 -7.12 -9.91 -1.86
CA LEU A 498 -5.82 -9.99 -1.17
C LEU A 498 -5.59 -11.37 -0.52
N ARG A 499 -6.66 -12.06 -0.11
CA ARG A 499 -6.64 -13.46 0.36
C ARG A 499 -6.23 -14.42 -0.76
N THR A 500 -6.79 -14.26 -1.96
CA THR A 500 -6.43 -15.04 -3.15
C THR A 500 -4.98 -14.79 -3.55
N ALA A 501 -4.57 -13.52 -3.60
CA ALA A 501 -3.21 -13.14 -3.96
C ALA A 501 -2.17 -13.74 -3.01
N SER A 502 -2.35 -13.57 -1.69
CA SER A 502 -1.47 -14.18 -0.69
C SER A 502 -1.46 -15.71 -0.72
N SER A 503 -2.58 -16.35 -1.05
CA SER A 503 -2.65 -17.81 -1.21
C SER A 503 -1.82 -18.29 -2.42
N ASN A 504 -1.89 -17.59 -3.55
CA ASN A 504 -1.10 -17.90 -4.74
C ASN A 504 0.40 -17.65 -4.49
N GLU A 505 0.73 -16.53 -3.83
CA GLU A 505 2.10 -16.17 -3.44
C GLU A 505 2.72 -17.20 -2.47
N LEU A 506 2.02 -17.59 -1.41
CA LEU A 506 2.50 -18.60 -0.45
C LEU A 506 2.67 -19.96 -1.13
N SER A 507 1.68 -20.41 -1.89
CA SER A 507 1.73 -21.72 -2.56
C SER A 507 2.84 -21.79 -3.62
N ALA A 508 3.16 -20.67 -4.29
CA ALA A 508 4.30 -20.58 -5.19
C ALA A 508 5.64 -20.65 -4.44
N ILE A 509 5.78 -19.91 -3.33
CA ILE A 509 6.98 -19.96 -2.48
C ILE A 509 7.17 -21.37 -1.90
N GLU A 510 6.11 -22.00 -1.39
CA GLU A 510 6.13 -23.38 -0.88
C GLU A 510 6.58 -24.39 -1.94
N ARG A 511 6.02 -24.31 -3.18
CA ARG A 511 6.48 -25.12 -4.31
C ARG A 511 7.97 -24.92 -4.59
N VAL A 512 8.44 -23.67 -4.65
CA VAL A 512 9.85 -23.35 -4.94
C VAL A 512 10.79 -23.85 -3.84
N LEU A 513 10.48 -23.56 -2.57
CA LEU A 513 11.29 -24.00 -1.43
C LEU A 513 11.30 -25.53 -1.29
N THR A 514 10.18 -26.19 -1.58
CA THR A 514 10.13 -27.66 -1.65
C THR A 514 11.11 -28.18 -2.69
N ARG A 515 11.11 -27.66 -3.93
CA ARG A 515 12.09 -28.09 -4.96
C ARG A 515 13.54 -27.71 -4.65
N ALA A 516 13.76 -26.67 -3.85
CA ALA A 516 15.10 -26.21 -3.46
C ALA A 516 15.71 -27.07 -2.34
N PHE A 517 14.93 -27.45 -1.33
CA PHE A 517 15.41 -28.19 -0.16
C PHE A 517 15.19 -29.71 -0.25
N TYR A 518 14.24 -30.19 -1.06
CA TYR A 518 13.99 -31.62 -1.24
C TYR A 518 15.18 -32.31 -1.91
N ARG A 519 15.75 -33.31 -1.22
CA ARG A 519 16.83 -34.15 -1.72
C ARG A 519 16.24 -35.50 -2.13
N GLY A 520 16.30 -35.77 -3.43
CA GLY A 520 16.34 -37.14 -3.95
C GLY A 520 17.78 -37.63 -4.00
#